data_AF-A0A1Q3RRG6-F1
#
_entry.id   AF-A0A1Q3RRG6-F1
#
_cell.length_a   1.000
_cell.length_b   1.000
_cell.length_c   1.000
_cell.angle_alpha   90.00
_cell.angle_beta   90.00
_cell.angle_gamma   90.00
#
_symmetry.space_group_name_H-M   'P 1'
#
loop_
_entity.id
_entity.type
_entity.pdbx_description
1 polymer ?
#
loop_
_entity_poly.entity_id
_entity_poly.type
_entity_poly.pdbx_seq_one_letter_code
_entity_poly.pdbx_strand_id
1 'polypeptide(L)'
;MVKTLRNPRYFNAIYQILLAIVIAQQIYAPQEFKYVHLALVFIRMIISEAYDAKHRFQKNEEYFILAILVTTLVSIVEKILTINLGLVYLLALAVSVVLMGTFLKTTIDDSKNYQGTTKFHAKHVEMLQKGKVFTNGILYLMLGICGLILLYVSYEIIKLLS
;
A
#
# COMPACT_ATOMS: atom_id res chain seq x y z
N MET A 1 -1.13 9.33 -24.10
CA MET A 1 -0.85 8.20 -23.19
C MET A 1 -1.45 8.36 -21.78
N VAL A 2 -1.59 9.57 -21.22
CA VAL A 2 -2.12 9.82 -19.86
C VAL A 2 -3.67 9.76 -19.73
N LYS A 3 -4.44 9.85 -20.83
CA LYS A 3 -5.91 9.79 -20.77
C LYS A 3 -6.48 8.37 -20.60
N THR A 4 -5.78 7.35 -21.09
CA THR A 4 -6.26 5.95 -21.04
C THR A 4 -6.18 5.37 -19.61
N LEU A 5 -5.21 5.82 -18.81
CA LEU A 5 -5.08 5.49 -17.38
C LEU A 5 -6.16 6.13 -16.49
N ARG A 6 -6.83 7.20 -16.95
CA ARG A 6 -7.98 7.79 -16.24
C ARG A 6 -9.25 6.97 -16.36
N ASN A 7 -9.29 5.99 -17.26
CA ASN A 7 -10.44 5.09 -17.34
C ASN A 7 -10.31 4.03 -16.23
N PRO A 8 -11.25 4.00 -15.27
CA PRO A 8 -11.14 3.17 -14.06
C PRO A 8 -11.06 1.67 -14.34
N ARG A 9 -11.57 1.19 -15.49
CA ARG A 9 -11.45 -0.21 -15.88
C ARG A 9 -10.01 -0.60 -16.21
N TYR A 10 -9.34 0.18 -17.05
CA TYR A 10 -7.95 -0.10 -17.44
C TYR A 10 -6.99 0.11 -16.27
N PHE A 11 -7.24 1.14 -15.46
CA PHE A 11 -6.49 1.36 -14.23
C PHE A 11 -6.59 0.15 -13.29
N ASN A 12 -7.79 -0.36 -13.02
CA ASN A 12 -7.98 -1.53 -12.17
C ASN A 12 -7.32 -2.80 -12.74
N ALA A 13 -7.38 -3.02 -14.06
CA ALA A 13 -6.76 -4.19 -14.69
C ALA A 13 -5.23 -4.14 -14.61
N ILE A 14 -4.63 -3.01 -15.01
CA ILE A 14 -3.18 -2.77 -14.88
C ILE A 14 -2.78 -2.93 -13.41
N TYR A 15 -3.59 -2.38 -12.51
CA TYR A 15 -3.35 -2.46 -11.08
C TYR A 15 -3.35 -3.91 -10.56
N GLN A 16 -4.33 -4.73 -10.90
CA GLN A 16 -4.38 -6.13 -10.49
C GLN A 16 -3.20 -6.95 -11.03
N ILE A 17 -2.79 -6.68 -12.27
CA ILE A 17 -1.61 -7.33 -12.88
C ILE A 17 -0.34 -6.95 -12.12
N LEU A 18 -0.15 -5.65 -11.83
CA LEU A 18 1.02 -5.19 -11.06
C LEU A 18 1.04 -5.80 -9.65
N LEU A 19 -0.12 -5.90 -9.00
CA LEU A 19 -0.24 -6.55 -7.70
C LEU A 19 0.15 -8.04 -7.76
N ALA A 20 -0.31 -8.75 -8.79
CA ALA A 20 0.05 -10.15 -9.01
C ALA A 20 1.56 -10.32 -9.27
N ILE A 21 2.18 -9.41 -10.03
CA ILE A 21 3.63 -9.39 -10.25
C ILE A 21 4.39 -9.19 -8.93
N VAL A 22 3.95 -8.25 -8.09
CA VAL A 22 4.57 -8.00 -6.79
C VAL A 22 4.48 -9.26 -5.93
N ILE A 23 3.31 -9.86 -5.82
CA ILE A 23 3.11 -11.11 -5.04
C ILE A 23 4.00 -12.24 -5.60
N ALA A 24 4.02 -12.43 -6.92
CA ALA A 24 4.85 -13.43 -7.57
C ALA A 24 6.34 -13.20 -7.31
N GLN A 25 6.81 -11.95 -7.40
CA GLN A 25 8.20 -11.60 -7.10
C GLN A 25 8.57 -11.94 -5.65
N GLN A 26 7.68 -11.70 -4.69
CA GLN A 26 7.90 -12.04 -3.28
C GLN A 26 7.98 -13.56 -3.03
N ILE A 27 7.32 -14.37 -3.87
CA ILE A 27 7.36 -15.84 -3.81
C ILE A 27 8.66 -16.37 -4.45
N TYR A 28 9.00 -15.90 -5.66
CA TYR A 28 10.09 -16.49 -6.47
C TYR A 28 11.45 -15.81 -6.30
N ALA A 29 11.49 -14.57 -5.84
CA ALA A 29 12.70 -13.80 -5.60
C ALA A 29 12.60 -13.01 -4.29
N PRO A 30 12.44 -13.70 -3.15
CA PRO A 30 12.26 -13.04 -1.85
C PRO A 30 13.47 -12.18 -1.49
N GLN A 31 13.21 -10.94 -1.08
CA GLN A 31 14.17 -10.09 -0.37
C GLN A 31 14.14 -10.41 1.13
N GLU A 32 15.19 -10.05 1.87
CA GLU A 32 15.25 -10.26 3.32
C GLU A 32 14.03 -9.65 4.04
N PHE A 33 13.55 -8.51 3.56
CA PHE A 33 12.43 -7.77 4.15
C PHE A 33 11.07 -8.02 3.45
N LYS A 34 10.93 -9.16 2.77
CA LYS A 34 9.73 -9.52 1.98
C LYS A 34 8.40 -9.39 2.72
N TYR A 35 8.38 -9.72 4.00
CA TYR A 35 7.17 -9.72 4.81
C TYR A 35 6.64 -8.31 5.06
N VAL A 36 7.53 -7.32 5.14
CA VAL A 36 7.15 -5.91 5.24
C VAL A 36 6.47 -5.44 3.95
N HIS A 37 7.05 -5.81 2.81
CA HIS A 37 6.50 -5.48 1.51
C HIS A 37 5.12 -6.11 1.29
N LEU A 38 4.97 -7.39 1.62
CA LEU A 38 3.69 -8.11 1.56
C LEU A 38 2.64 -7.52 2.50
N ALA A 39 3.03 -7.13 3.72
CA ALA A 39 2.12 -6.50 4.68
C ALA A 39 1.55 -5.19 4.14
N LEU A 40 2.40 -4.33 3.54
CA LEU A 40 1.96 -3.08 2.93
C LEU A 40 1.01 -3.30 1.76
N VAL A 41 1.32 -4.29 0.91
CA VAL A 41 0.46 -4.70 -0.20
C VAL A 41 -0.90 -5.17 0.31
N PHE A 42 -0.92 -5.98 1.37
CA PHE A 42 -2.15 -6.51 1.95
C PHE A 42 -3.02 -5.42 2.59
N ILE A 43 -2.42 -4.54 3.41
CA ILE A 43 -3.11 -3.38 3.99
C ILE A 43 -3.73 -2.52 2.88
N ARG A 44 -2.99 -2.30 1.79
CA ARG A 44 -3.53 -1.58 0.64
C ARG A 44 -4.77 -2.24 0.07
N MET A 45 -4.75 -3.56 -0.13
CA MET A 45 -5.89 -4.27 -0.74
C MET A 45 -7.17 -4.02 0.06
N ILE A 46 -7.07 -4.09 1.38
CA ILE A 46 -8.20 -3.86 2.28
C ILE A 46 -8.72 -2.42 2.16
N ILE A 47 -7.83 -1.42 2.14
CA ILE A 47 -8.23 -0.01 1.98
C ILE A 47 -8.88 0.23 0.62
N SER A 48 -8.34 -0.35 -0.45
CA SER A 48 -8.88 -0.16 -1.80
C SER A 48 -10.28 -0.76 -1.92
N GLU A 49 -10.55 -1.88 -1.24
CA GLU A 49 -11.88 -2.50 -1.19
C GLU A 49 -12.91 -1.65 -0.42
N ALA A 50 -12.46 -0.87 0.58
CA ALA A 50 -13.33 -0.02 1.37
C ALA A 50 -14.03 1.08 0.53
N TYR A 51 -13.39 1.57 -0.53
CA TYR A 51 -13.89 2.66 -1.37
C TYR A 51 -14.65 2.19 -2.62
N ASP A 52 -15.71 2.93 -2.98
CA ASP A 52 -16.32 2.79 -4.31
C ASP A 52 -15.32 3.23 -5.39
N ALA A 53 -15.32 2.57 -6.55
CA ALA A 53 -14.36 2.78 -7.64
C ALA A 53 -14.32 4.24 -8.13
N LYS A 54 -15.43 4.98 -8.01
CA LYS A 54 -15.52 6.40 -8.39
C LYS A 54 -14.84 7.35 -7.40
N HIS A 55 -14.66 6.93 -6.16
CA HIS A 55 -14.13 7.74 -5.05
C HIS A 55 -12.76 7.25 -4.57
N ARG A 56 -12.22 6.19 -5.17
CA ARG A 56 -10.83 5.78 -4.95
C ARG A 56 -9.88 6.93 -5.27
N PHE A 57 -8.91 7.15 -4.38
CA PHE A 57 -7.88 8.18 -4.53
C PHE A 57 -6.87 7.80 -5.62
N GLN A 58 -7.29 7.82 -6.89
CA GLN A 58 -6.49 7.36 -8.04
C GLN A 58 -5.07 7.93 -8.05
N LYS A 59 -4.91 9.23 -7.77
CA LYS A 59 -3.60 9.90 -7.75
C LYS A 59 -2.66 9.35 -6.65
N ASN A 60 -3.18 9.11 -5.44
CA ASN A 60 -2.35 8.53 -4.38
C ASN A 60 -2.09 7.04 -4.65
N GLU A 61 -3.05 6.34 -5.27
CA GLU A 61 -2.91 4.92 -5.62
C GLU A 61 -1.80 4.73 -6.65
N GLU A 62 -1.72 5.64 -7.63
CA GLU A 62 -0.61 5.70 -8.60
C GLU A 62 0.75 5.82 -7.91
N TYR A 63 0.91 6.72 -6.94
CA TYR A 63 2.20 6.91 -6.24
C TYR A 63 2.61 5.69 -5.41
N PHE A 64 1.68 5.08 -4.68
CA PHE A 64 1.99 3.88 -3.90
C PHE A 64 2.32 2.69 -4.79
N ILE A 65 1.57 2.50 -5.88
CA ILE A 65 1.87 1.44 -6.85
C ILE A 65 3.25 1.65 -7.46
N LEU A 66 3.59 2.88 -7.82
CA LEU A 66 4.92 3.20 -8.35
C LEU A 66 6.01 2.86 -7.34
N ALA A 67 5.84 3.23 -6.07
CA ALA A 67 6.81 2.93 -5.02
C ALA A 67 7.00 1.41 -4.81
N ILE A 68 5.91 0.65 -4.79
CA ILE A 68 5.89 -0.82 -4.69
C ILE A 68 6.46 -1.52 -5.94
N LEU A 69 6.25 -0.94 -7.12
CA LEU A 69 6.85 -1.45 -8.34
C LEU A 69 8.36 -1.21 -8.34
N VAL A 70 8.80 -0.05 -7.87
CA VAL A 70 10.24 0.26 -7.74
C VAL A 70 10.91 -0.70 -6.76
N THR A 71 10.34 -0.99 -5.59
CA THR A 71 10.89 -1.99 -4.65
C THR A 71 10.98 -3.39 -5.29
N THR A 72 9.96 -3.78 -6.06
CA THR A 72 9.93 -5.04 -6.81
C THR A 72 11.04 -5.10 -7.87
N LEU A 73 11.21 -4.03 -8.65
CA LEU A 73 12.24 -3.95 -9.69
C LEU A 73 13.64 -3.96 -9.10
N VAL A 74 13.88 -3.20 -8.03
CA VAL A 74 15.15 -3.20 -7.30
C VAL A 74 15.50 -4.62 -6.87
N SER A 75 14.54 -5.37 -6.32
CA SER A 75 14.74 -6.76 -5.93
C SER A 75 15.10 -7.68 -7.10
N ILE A 76 14.46 -7.49 -8.27
CA ILE A 76 14.73 -8.31 -9.45
C ILE A 76 16.12 -7.99 -10.01
N VAL A 77 16.45 -6.70 -10.13
CA VAL A 77 17.75 -6.22 -10.61
C VAL A 77 18.87 -6.72 -9.71
N GLU A 78 18.70 -6.65 -8.39
CA GLU A 78 19.65 -7.16 -7.42
C GLU A 78 19.95 -8.65 -7.66
N LYS A 79 18.90 -9.46 -7.86
CA LYS A 79 19.02 -10.90 -8.11
C LYS A 79 19.65 -11.23 -9.46
N ILE A 80 19.35 -10.47 -10.52
CA ILE A 80 19.88 -10.71 -11.87
C ILE A 80 21.33 -10.27 -11.98
N LEU A 81 21.67 -9.09 -11.43
CA LEU A 81 22.98 -8.48 -11.55
C LEU A 81 23.93 -8.84 -10.39
N THR A 82 23.45 -9.54 -9.36
CA THR A 82 24.24 -9.95 -8.19
C THR A 82 24.96 -8.78 -7.49
N ILE A 83 24.36 -7.60 -7.53
CA ILE A 83 24.81 -6.39 -6.82
C ILE A 83 24.08 -6.27 -5.48
N ASN A 84 24.53 -5.40 -4.57
CA ASN A 84 23.80 -5.10 -3.34
C ASN A 84 23.03 -3.77 -3.48
N LEU A 85 21.70 -3.86 -3.51
CA LEU A 85 20.78 -2.71 -3.58
C LEU A 85 19.87 -2.64 -2.34
N GLY A 86 20.23 -3.32 -1.24
CA GLY A 86 19.41 -3.40 -0.03
C GLY A 86 19.02 -2.02 0.54
N LEU A 87 19.93 -1.05 0.51
CA LEU A 87 19.64 0.32 0.95
C LEU A 87 18.59 1.00 0.06
N VAL A 88 18.69 0.85 -1.27
CA VAL A 88 17.72 1.41 -2.22
C VAL A 88 16.35 0.76 -2.03
N TYR A 89 16.33 -0.55 -1.82
CA TYR A 89 15.11 -1.30 -1.51
C TYR A 89 14.43 -0.77 -0.23
N LEU A 90 15.19 -0.61 0.86
CA LEU A 90 14.66 -0.12 2.13
C LEU A 90 14.17 1.33 2.06
N LEU A 91 14.87 2.21 1.33
CA LEU A 91 14.43 3.59 1.12
C LEU A 91 13.10 3.66 0.34
N ALA A 92 12.97 2.88 -0.74
CA ALA A 92 11.73 2.79 -1.51
C ALA A 92 10.59 2.17 -0.68
N LEU A 93 10.92 1.22 0.20
CA LEU A 93 9.96 0.64 1.15
C LEU A 93 9.50 1.69 2.18
N ALA A 94 10.41 2.49 2.74
CA ALA A 94 10.06 3.57 3.66
C ALA A 94 9.10 4.58 3.03
N VAL A 95 9.35 4.99 1.78
CA VAL A 95 8.43 5.85 1.01
C VAL A 95 7.05 5.19 0.88
N SER A 96 7.00 3.89 0.57
CA SER A 96 5.75 3.13 0.44
C SER A 96 4.97 3.12 1.76
N VAL A 97 5.65 3.01 2.90
CA VAL A 97 5.05 3.03 4.24
C VAL A 97 4.45 4.40 4.55
N VAL A 98 5.15 5.49 4.25
CA VAL A 98 4.66 6.86 4.46
C VAL A 98 3.41 7.15 3.61
N LEU A 99 3.43 6.71 2.34
CA LEU A 99 2.24 6.80 1.47
C LEU A 99 1.07 5.99 2.05
N MET A 100 1.32 4.77 2.53
CA MET A 100 0.29 3.94 3.18
C MET A 100 -0.29 4.58 4.45
N GLY A 101 0.55 5.16 5.30
CA GLY A 101 0.09 5.90 6.48
C GLY A 101 -0.80 7.08 6.11
N THR A 102 -0.48 7.79 5.03
CA THR A 102 -1.31 8.89 4.51
C THR A 102 -2.67 8.40 4.02
N PHE A 103 -2.72 7.24 3.35
CA PHE A 103 -3.97 6.61 2.95
C PHE A 103 -4.84 6.21 4.13
N LEU A 104 -4.25 5.52 5.11
CA LEU A 104 -4.95 5.10 6.32
C LEU A 104 -5.51 6.30 7.07
N LYS A 105 -4.70 7.35 7.24
CA LYS A 105 -5.16 8.59 7.87
C LYS A 105 -6.35 9.18 7.13
N THR A 106 -6.26 9.31 5.80
CA THR A 106 -7.36 9.84 4.98
C THR A 106 -8.62 8.98 5.10
N THR A 107 -8.46 7.65 5.14
CA THR A 107 -9.55 6.69 5.32
C THR A 107 -10.22 6.82 6.68
N ILE A 108 -9.42 7.00 7.74
CA ILE A 108 -9.90 7.26 9.10
C ILE A 108 -10.66 8.59 9.14
N ASP A 109 -10.12 9.65 8.54
CA ASP A 109 -10.76 10.96 8.52
C ASP A 109 -12.11 10.92 7.76
N ASP A 110 -12.15 10.23 6.61
CA ASP A 110 -13.38 9.99 5.84
C ASP A 110 -14.43 9.19 6.63
N SER A 111 -13.98 8.17 7.37
CA SER A 111 -14.85 7.32 8.20
C SER A 111 -15.52 8.09 9.35
N LYS A 112 -14.86 9.13 9.88
CA LYS A 112 -15.36 9.91 11.01
C LYS A 112 -16.35 11.01 10.60
N ASN A 113 -16.11 11.65 9.45
CA ASN A 113 -16.75 12.91 9.08
C ASN A 113 -18.08 12.76 8.30
N TYR A 114 -18.78 11.63 8.41
CA TYR A 114 -19.97 11.28 7.59
C TYR A 114 -19.74 11.28 6.07
N GLN A 115 -18.50 11.51 5.60
CA GLN A 115 -18.12 11.38 4.19
C GLN A 115 -17.93 9.91 3.78
N GLY A 116 -17.72 9.01 4.74
CA GLY A 116 -17.68 7.58 4.52
C GLY A 116 -18.96 7.03 3.88
N THR A 117 -20.13 7.62 4.15
CA THR A 117 -21.41 7.13 3.57
C THR A 117 -21.53 7.40 2.08
N THR A 118 -20.79 8.36 1.52
CA THR A 118 -20.81 8.70 0.09
C THR A 118 -19.59 8.17 -0.67
N LYS A 119 -18.44 8.03 0.01
CA LYS A 119 -17.19 7.57 -0.61
C LYS A 119 -16.96 6.06 -0.49
N PHE A 120 -17.43 5.42 0.59
CA PHE A 120 -17.19 4.00 0.80
C PHE A 120 -18.19 3.17 0.00
N HIS A 121 -17.79 1.94 -0.31
CA HIS A 121 -18.70 0.99 -0.93
C HIS A 121 -19.89 0.74 0.00
N ALA A 122 -21.12 0.70 -0.54
CA ALA A 122 -22.36 0.56 0.25
C ALA A 122 -22.34 -0.60 1.27
N LYS A 123 -21.72 -1.74 0.91
CA LYS A 123 -21.52 -2.92 1.80
C LYS A 123 -20.73 -2.57 3.07
N HIS A 124 -19.75 -1.68 2.95
CA HIS A 124 -18.92 -1.24 4.08
C HIS A 124 -19.54 -0.05 4.83
N VAL A 125 -20.41 0.73 4.18
CA VAL A 125 -21.18 1.81 4.85
C VAL A 125 -22.08 1.23 5.93
N GLU A 126 -22.79 0.13 5.66
CA GLU A 126 -23.64 -0.53 6.65
C GLU A 126 -22.82 -1.06 7.85
N MET A 127 -21.65 -1.65 7.58
CA MET A 127 -20.70 -2.06 8.62
C MET A 127 -20.16 -0.87 9.42
N LEU A 128 -19.91 0.26 8.77
CA LEU A 128 -19.47 1.49 9.43
C LEU A 128 -20.55 2.04 10.38
N GLN A 129 -21.82 1.96 9.98
CA GLN A 129 -22.95 2.45 10.77
C GLN A 129 -23.26 1.53 11.97
N LYS A 130 -23.30 0.21 11.75
CA LYS A 130 -23.61 -0.77 12.82
C LYS A 130 -22.41 -1.04 13.75
N GLY A 131 -21.18 -0.94 13.22
CA GLY A 131 -19.95 -1.37 13.88
C GLY A 131 -18.86 -0.31 13.90
N LYS A 132 -19.21 0.98 14.04
CA LYS A 132 -18.28 2.12 13.95
C LYS A 132 -17.00 1.95 14.77
N VAL A 133 -17.11 1.46 16.02
CA VAL A 133 -15.96 1.26 16.92
C VAL A 133 -15.04 0.17 16.40
N PHE A 134 -15.60 -0.95 15.94
CA PHE A 134 -14.83 -2.07 15.41
C PHE A 134 -14.09 -1.69 14.12
N THR A 135 -14.79 -1.06 13.17
CA THR A 135 -14.19 -0.63 11.90
C THR A 135 -13.09 0.41 12.12
N ASN A 136 -13.31 1.39 12.99
CA ASN A 136 -12.28 2.36 13.34
C ASN A 136 -11.09 1.70 14.05
N GLY A 137 -11.36 0.73 14.93
CA GLY A 137 -10.32 -0.06 15.61
C GLY A 137 -9.40 -0.78 14.63
N ILE A 138 -9.97 -1.40 13.59
CA ILE A 138 -9.19 -2.04 12.52
C ILE A 138 -8.31 -1.02 11.78
N LEU A 139 -8.86 0.13 11.41
CA LEU A 139 -8.09 1.17 10.70
C LEU A 139 -6.94 1.72 11.55
N TYR A 140 -7.18 1.93 12.86
CA TYR A 140 -6.13 2.35 13.78
C TYR A 140 -5.08 1.27 14.01
N LEU A 141 -5.48 -0.01 14.08
CA LEU A 141 -4.56 -1.13 14.15
C LEU A 141 -3.65 -1.17 12.92
N MET A 142 -4.20 -1.01 11.72
CA MET A 142 -3.41 -0.92 10.48
C MET A 142 -2.43 0.26 10.49
N LEU A 143 -2.86 1.41 11.02
CA LEU A 143 -1.98 2.58 11.16
C LEU A 143 -0.83 2.30 12.15
N GLY A 144 -1.13 1.60 13.25
CA GLY A 144 -0.11 1.12 14.20
C GLY A 144 0.88 0.15 13.56
N ILE A 145 0.40 -0.79 12.74
CA ILE A 145 1.26 -1.71 11.97
C ILE A 145 2.18 -0.92 11.02
N CYS A 146 1.66 0.08 10.30
CA CYS A 146 2.48 0.95 9.47
C CYS A 146 3.54 1.71 10.28
N GLY A 147 3.21 2.17 11.49
CA GLY A 147 4.16 2.81 12.40
C GLY A 147 5.29 1.86 12.83
N LEU A 148 4.96 0.63 13.21
CA LEU A 148 5.94 -0.40 13.57
C LEU A 148 6.84 -0.76 12.38
N ILE A 149 6.24 -0.91 11.19
CA ILE A 149 6.99 -1.14 9.95
C ILE A 149 7.96 0.02 9.69
N LEU A 150 7.52 1.27 9.84
CA LEU A 150 8.38 2.43 9.60
C LEU A 150 9.58 2.42 10.55
N LEU A 151 9.35 2.18 11.84
CA LEU A 151 10.42 2.08 12.84
C LEU A 151 11.42 0.96 12.49
N TYR A 152 10.91 -0.20 12.09
CA TYR A 152 11.75 -1.33 11.69
C TYR A 152 12.59 -1.01 10.44
N VAL A 153 11.98 -0.44 9.39
CA VAL A 153 12.69 -0.05 8.17
C VAL A 153 13.73 1.03 8.46
N SER A 154 13.39 2.03 9.28
CA SER A 154 14.34 3.06 9.70
C SER A 154 15.52 2.49 10.48
N TYR A 155 15.28 1.53 11.37
CA TYR A 155 16.33 0.83 12.11
C TYR A 155 17.30 0.10 11.17
N GLU A 156 16.78 -0.65 10.19
CA GLU A 156 17.62 -1.36 9.21
C GLU A 156 18.39 -0.41 8.29
N ILE A 157 17.80 0.73 7.90
CA ILE A 157 18.51 1.77 7.15
C ILE A 157 19.68 2.31 7.97
N ILE A 158 19.46 2.66 9.24
CA ILE A 158 20.51 3.18 10.13
C ILE A 158 21.65 2.16 10.26
N LYS A 159 21.30 0.88 10.48
CA LYS A 159 22.28 -0.21 10.60
C LYS A 159 23.13 -0.39 9.34
N LEU A 160 22.57 -0.20 8.15
CA LEU A 160 23.33 -0.28 6.89
C LEU A 160 24.20 0.95 6.60
N LEU A 161 23.91 2.09 7.23
CA LEU A 161 24.67 3.34 7.09
C LEU A 161 25.76 3.50 8.17
N SER A 162 25.72 2.67 9.22
CA SER A 162 26.65 2.69 10.36
C SER A 162 27.82 1.73 10.12
#